data_AF-A0A970LAM8-F1
#
_entry.id   AF-A0A970LAM8-F1
#
_cell.length_a   1.000
_cell.length_b   1.000
_cell.length_c   1.000
_cell.angle_alpha   90.00
_cell.angle_beta   90.00
_cell.angle_gamma   90.00
#
_symmetry.space_group_name_H-M   'P 1'
#
loop_
_entity.id
_entity.type
_entity.pdbx_description
1 polymer ?
#
loop_
_entity_poly.entity_id
_entity_poly.type
_entity_poly.pdbx_seq_one_letter_code
_entity_poly.pdbx_strand_id
1 'polypeptide(L)' 'MMSENHSIHEFDVNLIVEYFSKIERQGPGSPEITLKALSFIEHLSANAQVADLGCGTGGQTMVL' A
#
# COMPACT_ATOMS: atom_id res chain seq x y z
N MET A 1 6.13 5.00 -31.22
CA MET A 1 7.35 4.50 -30.57
C MET A 1 7.08 4.48 -29.08
N MET A 2 7.02 3.31 -28.46
CA MET A 2 7.05 3.23 -26.99
C MET A 2 8.41 3.77 -26.57
N SER A 3 8.40 4.85 -25.81
CA SER A 3 9.61 5.49 -25.29
C SER A 3 10.44 4.47 -24.51
N GLU A 4 11.75 4.55 -24.66
CA GLU A 4 12.80 3.78 -23.98
C GLU A 4 12.88 4.09 -22.47
N ASN A 5 11.75 4.05 -21.76
CA ASN A 5 11.75 4.15 -20.30
C ASN A 5 12.09 2.76 -19.76
N HIS A 6 13.38 2.46 -19.66
CA HIS A 6 13.88 1.15 -19.23
C HIS A 6 13.81 0.98 -17.72
N SER A 7 13.59 2.06 -16.97
CA SER A 7 13.58 2.07 -15.51
C SER A 7 12.39 2.85 -14.94
N ILE A 8 11.87 2.37 -13.81
CA ILE A 8 10.84 3.09 -13.03
C ILE A 8 11.35 4.45 -12.52
N HIS A 9 12.67 4.63 -12.41
CA HIS A 9 13.30 5.85 -11.93
C HIS A 9 13.30 6.99 -12.94
N GLU A 10 12.92 6.72 -14.19
CA GLU A 10 12.86 7.70 -15.28
C GLU A 10 11.48 8.38 -15.36
N PHE A 11 10.49 7.91 -14.59
CA PHE A 11 9.18 8.53 -14.52
C PHE A 11 9.17 9.72 -13.57
N ASP A 12 8.43 10.78 -13.94
CA ASP A 12 8.08 11.84 -13.00
C ASP A 12 7.27 11.24 -11.83
N VAL A 13 7.73 11.50 -10.61
CA VAL A 13 7.06 11.05 -9.39
C VAL A 13 5.62 11.57 -9.33
N ASN A 14 5.34 12.77 -9.84
CA ASN A 14 3.98 13.30 -9.87
C ASN A 14 3.05 12.45 -10.73
N LEU A 15 3.54 11.92 -11.85
CA LEU A 15 2.77 11.02 -12.71
C LEU A 15 2.48 9.69 -12.02
N ILE A 16 3.48 9.14 -11.30
CA ILE A 16 3.30 7.93 -10.49
C ILE A 16 2.22 8.18 -9.43
N VAL A 17 2.34 9.29 -8.66
CA VAL A 17 1.38 9.64 -7.61
C VAL A 17 -0.02 9.85 -8.17
N GLU A 18 -0.19 10.59 -9.27
CA GLU A 18 -1.51 10.87 -9.86
C GLU A 18 -2.21 9.60 -10.37
N TYR A 19 -1.44 8.67 -10.94
CA TYR A 19 -1.98 7.39 -11.38
C TYR A 19 -2.42 6.54 -10.18
N PHE A 20 -1.52 6.38 -9.21
CA PHE A 20 -1.72 5.47 -8.08
C PHE A 20 -2.67 6.02 -7.00
N SER A 21 -2.92 7.33 -6.96
CA SER A 21 -3.90 7.95 -6.06
C SER A 21 -5.35 7.59 -6.41
N LYS A 22 -5.60 7.10 -7.63
CA LYS A 22 -6.94 6.75 -8.13
C LYS A 22 -7.31 5.28 -7.89
N ILE A 23 -6.40 4.48 -7.34
CA ILE A 23 -6.65 3.06 -7.04
C ILE A 23 -6.48 2.81 -5.55
N GLU A 24 -7.21 1.81 -5.04
CA GLU A 24 -7.25 1.51 -3.60
C GLU A 24 -5.91 0.96 -3.07
N ARG A 25 -5.11 0.32 -3.94
CA ARG A 25 -3.89 -0.39 -3.56
C ARG A 25 -2.77 -0.09 -4.55
N GLN A 26 -1.63 0.38 -4.04
CA GLN A 26 -0.45 0.71 -4.84
C GLN A 26 0.52 -0.47 -5.00
N GLY A 27 0.22 -1.59 -4.35
CA GLY A 27 0.99 -2.83 -4.46
C GLY A 27 0.13 -4.08 -4.24
N PRO A 28 0.64 -5.28 -4.56
CA PRO A 28 -0.12 -6.53 -4.48
C PRO A 28 -0.59 -6.89 -3.06
N GLY A 29 -1.67 -7.68 -2.98
CA GLY A 29 -2.22 -8.29 -1.76
C GLY A 29 -3.74 -8.14 -1.67
N SER A 30 -4.37 -8.60 -0.60
CA SER A 30 -5.83 -8.57 -0.44
C SER A 30 -6.24 -8.42 1.04
N PRO A 31 -7.51 -8.08 1.34
CA PRO A 31 -8.00 -8.03 2.72
C PRO A 31 -7.75 -9.34 3.48
N GLU A 32 -7.91 -10.49 2.82
CA GLU A 32 -7.69 -11.81 3.44
C GLU A 32 -6.24 -12.02 3.86
N ILE A 33 -5.27 -11.54 3.06
CA ILE A 33 -3.85 -11.64 3.39
C ILE A 33 -3.47 -10.65 4.49
N THR A 34 -4.06 -9.43 4.51
CA THR A 34 -3.87 -8.48 5.62
C THR A 34 -4.36 -9.07 6.94
N LEU A 35 -5.59 -9.61 6.97
CA LEU A 35 -6.15 -10.23 8.18
C LEU A 35 -5.40 -11.50 8.59
N LYS A 36 -4.92 -12.30 7.62
CA LYS A 36 -4.08 -13.46 7.90
C LYS A 36 -2.75 -13.04 8.55
N ALA A 37 -2.12 -11.96 8.08
CA ALA A 37 -0.91 -11.43 8.70
C ALA A 37 -1.19 -10.93 10.13
N LEU A 38 -2.29 -10.17 10.32
CA LEU A 38 -2.72 -9.71 11.63
C LEU A 38 -2.99 -10.86 12.61
N SER A 39 -3.52 -11.99 12.13
CA SER A 39 -3.81 -13.16 12.98
C SER A 39 -2.59 -13.81 13.64
N PHE A 40 -1.37 -13.52 13.16
CA PHE A 40 -0.14 -13.97 13.81
C PHE A 40 0.31 -13.06 14.96
N ILE A 41 -0.32 -11.89 15.12
CA ILE A 41 -0.01 -10.95 16.20
C ILE A 41 -0.97 -11.22 17.35
N GLU A 42 -0.45 -11.78 18.44
CA GLU A 42 -1.22 -12.06 19.64
C GLU A 42 -1.27 -10.84 20.58
N HIS A 43 -2.29 -10.78 21.43
CA HIS A 43 -2.43 -9.79 22.52
C HIS A 43 -2.48 -8.30 22.11
N LEU A 44 -2.98 -7.99 20.92
CA LEU A 44 -3.23 -6.59 20.54
C LEU A 44 -4.34 -6.00 21.43
N SER A 45 -4.01 -5.03 22.26
CA SER A 45 -4.99 -4.35 23.12
C SER A 45 -5.80 -3.33 22.32
N ALA A 46 -7.01 -2.98 22.80
CA ALA A 46 -7.80 -1.89 22.22
C ALA A 46 -7.10 -0.51 22.28
N ASN A 47 -6.07 -0.36 23.13
CA ASN A 47 -5.25 0.85 23.27
C ASN A 47 -3.93 0.76 22.50
N ALA A 48 -3.74 -0.27 21.67
CA ALA A 48 -2.52 -0.41 20.88
C ALA A 48 -2.36 0.78 19.93
N GLN A 49 -1.13 1.30 19.83
CA GLN A 49 -0.77 2.34 18.89
C GLN A 49 -0.08 1.67 17.70
N VAL A 50 -0.68 1.80 16.51
CA VAL A 50 -0.22 1.16 15.29
C VAL A 50 0.20 2.23 14.28
N ALA A 51 1.27 1.97 13.54
CA ALA A 51 1.73 2.81 12.43
C ALA A 51 1.86 1.96 11.17
N ASP A 52 1.21 2.39 10.08
CA ASP A 52 1.35 1.81 8.74
C ASP A 52 2.24 2.73 7.89
N LEU A 53 3.45 2.28 7.58
CA LEU A 53 4.48 3.09 6.92
C LEU A 53 4.41 2.92 5.41
N GLY A 54 4.36 4.05 4.69
CA GLY A 54 4.17 4.02 3.24
C GLY A 54 2.76 3.57 2.85
N CYS A 55 1.75 3.90 3.65
CA CYS A 55 0.39 3.41 3.53
C CYS A 55 -0.34 3.77 2.21
N GLY A 56 0.24 4.68 1.41
CA GLY A 56 -0.33 5.09 0.14
C GLY A 56 -1.71 5.71 0.32
N THR A 57 -2.71 5.19 -0.39
CA THR A 57 -4.12 5.63 -0.22
C THR A 57 -4.80 5.03 1.00
N GLY A 58 -4.13 4.14 1.74
CA GLY A 58 -4.63 3.54 2.97
C GLY A 58 -5.53 2.32 2.79
N GLY A 59 -5.59 1.71 1.60
CA GLY A 59 -6.50 0.58 1.34
C GLY A 59 -6.29 -0.59 2.30
N GLN A 60 -5.05 -1.01 2.52
CA GLN A 60 -4.72 -2.03 3.51
C GLN A 60 -4.88 -1.53 4.95
N THR A 61 -4.68 -0.24 5.21
CA THR A 61 -4.80 0.36 6.54
C THR A 61 -6.25 0.30 7.03
N MET A 62 -7.23 0.52 6.14
CA MET A 62 -8.66 0.48 6.47
C MET A 62 -9.21 -0.93 6.69
N VAL A 63 -8.44 -1.98 6.38
CA VAL A 63 -8.82 -3.37 6.68
C VAL A 63 -8.52 -3.74 8.13
N LEU A 64 -7.57 -3.05 8.77
CA LEU A 64 -7.19 -3.22 10.18
C LEU A 64 -8.21 -2.55 11.10
#